data_AF-A0A1R4F1C7-F1
#
_entry.id   AF-A0A1R4F1C7-F1
#
_cell.length_a   1.000
_cell.length_b   1.000
_cell.length_c   1.000
_cell.angle_alpha   90.00
_cell.angle_beta   90.00
_cell.angle_gamma   90.00
#
_symmetry.space_group_name_H-M   'P 1'
#
loop_
_entity.id
_entity.type
_entity.pdbx_description
1 polymer ?
#
loop_
_entity_poly.entity_id
_entity_poly.type
_entity_poly.pdbx_seq_one_letter_code
_entity_poly.pdbx_strand_id
1 'polypeptide(L)'
;MTRATNAGAQGNAGVFATCRRGGLTHEEIREIEAHRAKDRPTPWQALAIRYGRSEIEIRALFQTKPANDVAPAWPLGACDAPVRSLIETVCRQHGVTPKSLRPNPANGQREGVSNMRALRACVATVRAAFPSLTLIQLEGIFLRDKAYISNLIKQGRAA
;
A
#
# COMPACT_ATOMS: atom_id res chain seq x y z
N MET A 1 28.00 59.64 -22.92
CA MET A 1 26.95 58.69 -22.49
C MET A 1 27.60 57.64 -21.60
N THR A 2 27.61 57.86 -20.29
CA THR A 2 28.36 57.02 -19.33
C THR A 2 27.34 56.14 -18.59
N ARG A 3 27.41 54.82 -18.82
CA ARG A 3 26.45 53.84 -18.27
C ARG A 3 26.94 53.41 -16.89
N ALA A 4 26.25 53.86 -15.84
CA ALA A 4 26.51 53.40 -14.48
C ALA A 4 26.00 51.96 -14.30
N THR A 5 26.90 51.02 -14.08
CA THR A 5 26.59 49.67 -13.60
C THR A 5 26.39 49.71 -12.09
N ASN A 6 25.13 49.73 -11.63
CA ASN A 6 24.77 49.42 -10.26
C ASN A 6 25.03 47.92 -10.01
N ALA A 7 26.22 47.58 -9.55
CA ALA A 7 26.50 46.28 -8.97
C ALA A 7 25.88 46.25 -7.57
N GLY A 8 24.83 45.46 -7.40
CA GLY A 8 24.12 45.29 -6.14
C GLY A 8 25.04 44.79 -5.04
N ALA A 9 25.35 45.67 -4.09
CA ALA A 9 25.92 45.31 -2.80
C ALA A 9 24.82 44.73 -1.90
N GLN A 10 24.42 43.47 -2.15
CA GLN A 10 23.72 42.65 -1.16
C GLN A 10 24.74 41.81 -0.40
N GLY A 11 25.59 42.49 0.37
CA GLY A 11 26.57 41.85 1.25
C GLY A 11 25.99 41.65 2.66
N ASN A 12 25.69 40.40 3.01
CA ASN A 12 25.98 39.75 4.30
C ASN A 12 25.65 40.45 5.64
N ALA A 13 24.74 41.42 5.71
CA ALA A 13 24.41 42.07 6.98
C ALA A 13 23.69 41.16 8.00
N GLY A 14 23.02 40.09 7.53
CA GLY A 14 22.26 39.17 8.40
C GLY A 14 23.09 38.10 9.11
N VAL A 15 24.24 37.70 8.54
CA VAL A 15 25.05 36.57 9.04
C VAL A 15 25.95 36.99 10.21
N PHE A 16 26.41 38.23 10.24
CA PHE A 16 27.24 38.77 11.33
C PHE A 16 26.45 39.07 12.61
N ALA A 17 25.13 39.29 12.52
CA ALA A 17 24.30 39.69 13.66
C ALA A 17 24.04 38.54 14.65
N THR A 18 23.98 37.30 14.17
CA THR A 18 23.72 36.11 15.02
C THR A 18 24.96 35.58 15.74
N CYS A 19 26.15 35.84 15.22
CA CYS A 19 27.42 35.34 15.77
C CYS A 19 27.89 36.12 17.01
N ARG A 20 27.51 37.40 17.15
CA ARG A 20 27.86 38.24 18.32
C ARG A 20 27.24 37.79 19.64
N ARG A 21 26.29 36.85 19.62
CA ARG A 21 25.55 36.34 20.79
C ARG A 21 25.90 34.88 21.14
N GLY A 22 27.10 34.42 20.76
CA GLY A 22 27.55 33.05 20.99
C GLY A 22 26.83 32.00 20.11
N GLY A 23 26.18 32.44 19.04
CA GLY A 23 25.56 31.55 18.05
C GLY A 23 26.57 31.05 17.03
N LEU A 24 26.52 29.76 16.71
CA LEU A 24 27.31 29.15 15.66
C LEU A 24 26.91 29.73 14.29
N THR A 25 27.90 29.98 13.45
CA THR A 25 27.70 30.34 12.05
C THR A 25 27.06 29.19 11.27
N HIS A 26 26.43 29.50 10.14
CA HIS A 26 25.88 28.48 9.24
C HIS A 26 26.95 27.52 8.71
N GLU A 27 28.18 28.00 8.54
CA GLU A 27 29.31 27.19 8.10
C GLU A 27 29.75 26.20 9.18
N GLU A 28 29.87 26.65 10.43
CA GLU A 28 30.17 25.77 11.57
C GLU A 28 29.07 24.72 11.80
N ILE A 29 27.79 25.10 11.65
CA ILE A 29 26.67 24.13 11.74
C ILE A 29 26.81 23.06 10.65
N ARG A 30 27.15 23.46 9.42
CA ARG A 30 27.34 22.54 8.30
C ARG A 30 28.53 21.61 8.51
N GLU A 31 29.62 22.10 9.10
CA GLU A 31 30.78 21.29 9.46
C GLU A 31 30.46 20.30 10.59
N ILE A 32 29.72 20.74 11.62
CA ILE A 32 29.25 19.88 12.72
C ILE A 32 28.30 18.80 12.19
N GLU A 33 27.39 19.14 11.29
CA GLU A 33 26.49 18.16 10.65
C GLU A 33 27.26 17.18 9.76
N ALA A 34 28.26 17.65 9.01
CA ALA A 34 29.12 16.79 8.20
C ALA A 34 29.98 15.84 9.04
N HIS A 35 30.47 16.28 10.21
CA HIS A 35 31.16 15.43 11.16
C HIS A 35 30.20 14.41 11.81
N ARG A 36 29.02 14.84 12.26
CA ARG A 36 27.98 13.95 12.82
C ARG A 36 27.48 12.92 11.83
N ALA A 37 27.48 13.22 10.53
CA ALA A 37 27.10 12.28 9.49
C ALA A 37 28.16 11.17 9.28
N LYS A 38 29.44 11.45 9.53
CA LYS A 38 30.54 10.47 9.45
C LYS A 38 30.54 9.48 10.62
N ASP A 39 30.16 9.95 11.81
CA ASP A 39 30.14 9.14 13.03
C ASP A 39 28.82 8.38 13.25
N ARG A 40 27.79 8.65 12.46
CA ARG A 40 26.52 7.93 12.59
C ARG A 40 26.64 6.55 11.93
N PRO A 41 26.46 5.46 12.70
CA PRO A 41 26.36 4.14 12.09
C PRO A 41 25.20 4.16 11.10
N THR A 42 25.43 3.58 9.93
CA THR A 42 24.33 3.41 8.97
C THR A 42 23.21 2.60 9.63
N PRO A 43 21.95 2.73 9.17
CA PRO A 43 20.85 1.93 9.72
C PRO A 43 21.17 0.42 9.75
N TRP A 44 21.91 -0.06 8.76
CA TRP A 44 22.37 -1.44 8.66
C TRP A 44 23.44 -1.79 9.71
N GLN A 45 24.40 -0.90 9.96
CA GLN A 45 25.41 -1.07 11.01
C GLN A 45 24.78 -1.04 12.42
N ALA A 46 23.81 -0.15 12.65
CA ALA A 46 23.08 -0.09 13.91
C ALA A 46 22.31 -1.40 14.18
N LEU A 47 21.69 -1.97 13.15
CA LEU A 47 21.04 -3.28 13.23
C LEU A 47 22.07 -4.40 13.43
N ALA A 48 23.22 -4.36 12.75
CA ALA A 48 24.29 -5.36 12.88
C ALA A 48 24.79 -5.46 14.32
N ILE A 49 25.06 -4.31 14.94
CA ILE A 49 25.46 -4.22 16.34
C ILE A 49 24.34 -4.74 17.26
N ARG A 50 23.09 -4.34 17.02
CA ARG A 50 21.95 -4.71 17.88
C ARG A 50 21.66 -6.22 17.87
N TYR A 51 21.81 -6.86 16.71
CA TYR A 51 21.51 -8.28 16.54
C TYR A 51 22.74 -9.18 16.63
N GLY A 52 23.94 -8.62 16.83
CA GLY A 52 25.20 -9.37 16.91
C GLY A 52 25.51 -10.16 15.63
N ARG A 53 25.05 -9.68 14.48
CA ARG A 53 25.19 -10.34 13.17
C ARG A 53 25.93 -9.47 12.20
N SER A 54 26.48 -10.08 11.14
CA SER A 54 27.18 -9.29 10.12
C SER A 54 26.19 -8.39 9.35
N GLU A 55 26.66 -7.24 8.88
CA GLU A 55 25.83 -6.33 8.09
C GLU A 55 25.31 -7.00 6.82
N ILE A 56 26.09 -7.92 6.24
CA ILE A 56 25.73 -8.71 5.05
C ILE A 56 24.55 -9.63 5.34
N GLU A 57 24.55 -10.32 6.49
CA GLU A 57 23.44 -11.20 6.89
C GLU A 57 22.15 -10.43 7.14
N ILE A 58 22.23 -9.27 7.80
CA ILE A 58 21.04 -8.43 8.02
C ILE A 58 20.52 -7.93 6.67
N ARG A 59 21.39 -7.43 5.80
CA ARG A 59 20.98 -7.04 4.45
C ARG A 59 20.34 -8.21 3.70
N ALA A 60 20.85 -9.44 3.83
CA ALA A 60 20.27 -10.62 3.21
C ALA A 60 18.85 -10.93 3.75
N LEU A 61 18.61 -10.82 5.06
CA LEU A 61 17.28 -10.98 5.67
C LEU A 61 16.25 -9.96 5.17
N PHE A 62 16.70 -8.76 4.80
CA PHE A 62 15.83 -7.73 4.22
C PHE A 62 15.79 -7.76 2.69
N GLN A 63 16.74 -8.45 2.03
CA GLN A 63 16.77 -8.70 0.59
C GLN A 63 16.04 -9.97 0.17
N THR A 64 15.61 -10.82 1.11
CA THR A 64 14.56 -11.80 0.85
C THR A 64 13.24 -11.07 0.63
N LYS A 65 13.17 -10.34 -0.49
CA LYS A 65 11.94 -10.20 -1.24
C LYS A 65 11.41 -11.63 -1.36
N PRO A 66 10.24 -11.97 -0.79
CA PRO A 66 9.68 -13.29 -1.06
C PRO A 66 9.72 -13.45 -2.56
N ALA A 67 10.26 -14.59 -3.01
CA ALA A 67 10.30 -14.94 -4.41
C ALA A 67 9.00 -14.46 -5.02
N ASN A 68 9.14 -13.62 -6.04
CA ASN A 68 8.06 -13.02 -6.77
C ASN A 68 7.40 -14.16 -7.56
N ASP A 69 6.77 -15.10 -6.83
CA ASP A 69 5.66 -15.86 -7.35
C ASP A 69 4.70 -14.77 -7.77
N VAL A 70 4.72 -14.51 -9.07
CA VAL A 70 3.71 -13.73 -9.76
C VAL A 70 2.43 -14.53 -9.60
N ALA A 71 1.88 -14.54 -8.38
CA ALA A 71 0.55 -15.01 -8.13
C ALA A 71 -0.30 -14.28 -9.17
N PRO A 72 -1.04 -15.02 -10.01
CA PRO A 72 -1.82 -14.40 -11.07
C PRO A 72 -2.62 -13.28 -10.43
N ALA A 73 -2.53 -12.07 -11.00
CA ALA A 73 -3.10 -10.87 -10.42
C ALA A 73 -4.55 -11.19 -10.05
N TRP A 74 -4.82 -11.21 -8.74
CA TRP A 74 -6.10 -11.66 -8.22
C TRP A 74 -7.20 -10.81 -8.88
N PRO A 75 -8.20 -11.43 -9.53
CA PRO A 75 -9.08 -10.72 -10.45
C PRO A 75 -10.17 -9.89 -9.75
N LEU A 76 -10.31 -10.08 -8.44
CA LEU A 76 -11.20 -9.35 -7.54
C LEU A 76 -10.38 -8.39 -6.67
N GLY A 77 -11.00 -7.69 -5.71
CA GLY A 77 -10.28 -6.73 -4.90
C GLY A 77 -9.44 -7.33 -3.77
N ALA A 78 -8.92 -6.47 -2.91
CA ALA A 78 -8.02 -6.87 -1.83
C ALA A 78 -8.73 -7.80 -0.84
N CYS A 79 -8.26 -9.05 -0.77
CA CYS A 79 -8.78 -10.05 0.15
C CYS A 79 -7.67 -11.00 0.61
N ASP A 80 -7.84 -11.56 1.81
CA ASP A 80 -6.89 -12.48 2.41
C ASP A 80 -6.91 -13.85 1.72
N ALA A 81 -5.82 -14.59 1.81
CA ALA A 81 -5.66 -15.93 1.24
C ALA A 81 -6.84 -16.91 1.52
N PRO A 82 -7.40 -17.00 2.74
CA PRO A 82 -8.52 -17.92 2.99
C PRO A 82 -9.82 -17.49 2.28
N VAL A 83 -10.06 -16.18 2.13
CA VAL A 83 -11.22 -15.67 1.37
C VAL A 83 -11.05 -16.00 -0.12
N ARG A 84 -9.83 -15.88 -0.67
CA ARG A 84 -9.54 -16.26 -2.06
C ARG A 84 -9.84 -17.72 -2.35
N SER A 85 -9.32 -18.61 -1.50
CA SER A 85 -9.52 -20.06 -1.63
C SER A 85 -11.00 -20.45 -1.60
N LEU A 86 -11.77 -19.80 -0.72
CA LEU A 86 -13.19 -20.04 -0.58
C LEU A 86 -13.98 -19.57 -1.82
N ILE A 87 -13.66 -18.37 -2.35
CA ILE A 87 -14.25 -17.86 -3.59
C ILE A 87 -13.91 -18.79 -4.76
N GLU A 88 -12.66 -19.24 -4.90
CA GLU A 88 -12.28 -20.17 -5.96
C GLU A 88 -13.05 -21.49 -5.89
N THR A 89 -13.25 -22.02 -4.69
CA THR A 89 -13.97 -23.29 -4.48
C THR A 89 -15.42 -23.15 -4.96
N VAL A 90 -16.09 -22.07 -4.57
CA VAL A 90 -17.47 -21.79 -5.00
C VAL A 90 -17.54 -21.52 -6.51
N CYS A 91 -16.59 -20.77 -7.06
CA CYS A 91 -16.49 -20.56 -8.51
C CYS A 91 -16.37 -21.87 -9.29
N ARG A 92 -15.52 -22.80 -8.84
CA ARG A 92 -15.38 -24.14 -9.45
C ARG A 92 -16.68 -24.95 -9.40
N GLN A 93 -17.40 -24.92 -8.27
CA GLN A 93 -18.70 -25.60 -8.12
C GLN A 93 -19.76 -25.09 -9.11
N HIS A 94 -19.71 -23.80 -9.45
CA HIS A 94 -20.63 -23.18 -10.39
C HIS A 94 -20.11 -23.14 -11.85
N GLY A 95 -18.93 -23.70 -12.12
CA GLY A 95 -18.32 -23.69 -13.45
C GLY A 95 -17.97 -22.29 -13.96
N VAL A 96 -17.74 -21.33 -13.05
CA VAL A 96 -17.38 -19.94 -13.38
C VAL A 96 -15.96 -19.62 -12.94
N THR A 97 -15.39 -18.54 -13.47
CA THR A 97 -14.07 -18.07 -13.05
C THR A 97 -14.21 -16.88 -12.11
N PRO A 98 -13.30 -16.65 -11.14
CA PRO A 98 -13.37 -15.47 -10.28
C PRO A 98 -13.36 -14.14 -11.08
N LYS A 99 -12.75 -14.13 -12.28
CA LYS A 99 -12.76 -12.98 -13.20
C LYS A 99 -14.15 -12.66 -13.74
N SER A 100 -15.02 -13.66 -13.94
CA SER A 100 -16.39 -13.42 -14.42
C SER A 100 -17.34 -12.89 -13.34
N LEU A 101 -16.90 -12.85 -12.07
CA LEU A 101 -17.64 -12.19 -10.99
C LEU A 101 -17.41 -10.67 -10.95
N ARG A 102 -16.38 -10.15 -11.63
CA ARG A 102 -16.09 -8.71 -11.67
C ARG A 102 -17.22 -7.95 -12.40
N PRO A 103 -17.54 -6.70 -12.00
CA PRO A 103 -18.57 -5.95 -12.71
C PRO A 103 -18.04 -5.67 -14.10
N ASN A 104 -18.82 -5.96 -15.14
CA ASN A 104 -18.43 -5.65 -16.50
C ASN A 104 -18.91 -4.23 -16.84
N PRO A 105 -18.02 -3.22 -16.93
CA PRO A 105 -18.42 -1.85 -17.23
C PRO A 105 -18.81 -1.66 -18.71
N ALA A 106 -18.37 -2.55 -19.60
CA ALA A 106 -18.54 -2.39 -21.04
C ALA A 106 -19.98 -2.72 -21.50
N ASN A 107 -20.72 -3.48 -20.70
CA ASN A 107 -22.04 -3.93 -21.08
C ASN A 107 -23.00 -3.70 -19.91
N GLY A 108 -23.98 -2.81 -20.08
CA GLY A 108 -25.24 -2.83 -19.32
C GLY A 108 -26.06 -4.11 -19.56
N GLN A 109 -25.41 -5.21 -19.95
CA GLN A 109 -25.99 -6.50 -20.24
C GLN A 109 -26.12 -7.28 -18.94
N ARG A 110 -27.30 -7.85 -18.76
CA ARG A 110 -27.67 -8.76 -17.69
C ARG A 110 -26.54 -9.75 -17.42
N GLU A 111 -26.07 -9.79 -16.18
CA GLU A 111 -25.16 -10.85 -15.73
C GLU A 111 -25.80 -12.21 -16.03
N GLY A 112 -25.04 -13.12 -16.66
CA GLY A 112 -25.53 -14.46 -16.95
C GLY A 112 -26.04 -15.14 -15.68
N VAL A 113 -27.13 -15.90 -15.78
CA VAL A 113 -27.81 -16.53 -14.63
C VAL A 113 -26.83 -17.36 -13.78
N SER A 114 -25.88 -18.05 -14.41
CA SER A 114 -24.83 -18.80 -13.71
C SER A 114 -23.89 -17.90 -12.89
N ASN A 115 -23.44 -16.77 -13.47
CA ASN A 115 -22.58 -15.80 -12.78
C ASN A 115 -23.29 -15.18 -11.57
N MET A 116 -24.57 -14.83 -11.72
CA MET A 116 -25.39 -14.30 -10.62
C MET A 116 -25.56 -15.32 -9.49
N ARG A 117 -25.80 -16.59 -9.82
CA ARG A 117 -25.93 -17.67 -8.82
C ARG A 117 -24.60 -17.90 -8.09
N ALA A 118 -23.49 -17.92 -8.83
CA ALA A 118 -22.16 -18.05 -8.25
C ALA A 118 -21.78 -16.85 -7.37
N LEU A 119 -22.09 -15.63 -7.79
CA LEU A 119 -21.85 -14.41 -6.99
C LEU A 119 -22.63 -14.45 -5.68
N ARG A 120 -23.91 -14.83 -5.73
CA ARG A 120 -24.75 -14.99 -4.52
C ARG A 120 -24.16 -16.04 -3.58
N ALA A 121 -23.77 -17.19 -4.11
CA ALA A 121 -23.15 -18.25 -3.33
C ALA A 121 -21.84 -17.76 -2.70
N CYS A 122 -20.94 -17.12 -3.46
CA CYS A 122 -19.68 -16.59 -2.93
C CYS A 122 -19.91 -15.61 -1.78
N VAL A 123 -20.83 -14.64 -1.94
CA VAL A 123 -21.14 -13.65 -0.91
C VAL A 123 -21.70 -14.33 0.35
N ALA A 124 -22.61 -15.29 0.18
CA ALA A 124 -23.21 -16.03 1.29
C ALA A 124 -22.17 -16.87 2.05
N THR A 125 -21.32 -17.62 1.33
CA THR A 125 -20.30 -18.48 1.94
C THR A 125 -19.20 -17.66 2.61
N VAL A 126 -18.75 -16.55 2.01
CA VAL A 126 -17.76 -15.64 2.64
C VAL A 126 -18.35 -15.01 3.89
N ARG A 127 -19.61 -14.58 3.86
CA ARG A 127 -20.28 -13.99 5.04
C ARG A 127 -20.49 -15.02 6.16
N ALA A 128 -20.79 -16.26 5.81
CA ALA A 128 -20.96 -17.35 6.78
C ALA A 128 -19.62 -17.76 7.41
N ALA A 129 -18.56 -17.85 6.61
CA ALA A 129 -17.21 -18.21 7.09
C ALA A 129 -16.55 -17.08 7.89
N PHE A 130 -16.84 -15.81 7.54
CA PHE A 130 -16.25 -14.63 8.18
C PHE A 130 -17.33 -13.63 8.60
N PRO A 131 -18.08 -13.89 9.69
CA PRO A 131 -19.17 -13.03 10.15
C PRO A 131 -18.70 -11.66 10.65
N SER A 132 -17.41 -11.50 10.96
CA SER A 132 -16.79 -10.22 11.32
C SER A 132 -16.57 -9.28 10.13
N LEU A 133 -16.62 -9.78 8.89
CA LEU A 133 -16.38 -8.93 7.71
C LEU A 133 -17.50 -7.90 7.52
N THR A 134 -17.15 -6.62 7.53
CA THR A 134 -18.10 -5.54 7.29
C THR A 134 -18.55 -5.52 5.82
N LEU A 135 -19.69 -4.86 5.55
CA LEU A 135 -20.16 -4.67 4.18
C LEU A 135 -19.16 -3.89 3.31
N ILE A 136 -18.36 -2.99 3.91
CA ILE A 136 -17.31 -2.23 3.23
C ILE A 136 -16.17 -3.16 2.79
N GLN A 137 -15.82 -4.13 3.63
CA GLN A 137 -14.83 -5.15 3.26
C GLN A 137 -15.36 -6.05 2.15
N LEU A 138 -16.64 -6.45 2.20
CA LEU A 138 -17.25 -7.23 1.12
C LEU A 138 -17.32 -6.44 -0.20
N GLU A 139 -17.60 -5.14 -0.14
CA GLU A 139 -17.51 -4.23 -1.29
C GLU A 139 -16.09 -4.20 -1.85
N GLY A 140 -15.08 -4.08 -0.99
CA GLY A 140 -13.67 -4.15 -1.39
C GLY A 140 -13.29 -5.49 -2.03
N ILE A 141 -13.85 -6.61 -1.56
CA ILE A 141 -13.59 -7.94 -2.10
C ILE A 141 -14.25 -8.10 -3.48
N PHE A 142 -15.55 -7.82 -3.59
CA PHE A 142 -16.33 -8.11 -4.81
C PHE A 142 -16.39 -6.95 -5.81
N LEU A 143 -15.82 -5.80 -5.46
CA LEU A 143 -15.84 -4.56 -6.25
C LEU A 143 -17.28 -4.17 -6.65
N ARG A 144 -18.25 -4.37 -5.74
CA ARG A 144 -19.67 -4.07 -5.92
C ARG A 144 -20.14 -3.16 -4.81
N ASP A 145 -21.09 -2.28 -5.14
CA ASP A 145 -21.69 -1.37 -4.17
C ASP A 145 -22.29 -2.13 -2.97
N LYS A 146 -22.12 -1.54 -1.79
CA LYS A 146 -22.65 -2.02 -0.51
C LYS A 146 -24.16 -2.28 -0.56
N ALA A 147 -24.95 -1.43 -1.23
CA ALA A 147 -26.40 -1.63 -1.33
C ALA A 147 -26.73 -2.89 -2.14
N TYR A 148 -25.99 -3.13 -3.23
CA TYR A 148 -26.12 -4.32 -4.06
C TYR A 148 -25.77 -5.60 -3.28
N ILE A 149 -24.64 -5.60 -2.55
CA ILE A 149 -24.23 -6.73 -1.70
C ILE A 149 -25.27 -7.01 -0.60
N SER A 150 -25.79 -5.96 0.05
CA SER A 150 -26.85 -6.09 1.05
C SER A 150 -28.10 -6.76 0.47
N ASN A 151 -28.51 -6.39 -0.75
CA ASN A 151 -29.64 -7.01 -1.43
C ASN A 151 -29.37 -8.48 -1.77
N LEU A 152 -28.16 -8.84 -2.20
CA LEU A 152 -27.78 -10.24 -2.44
C LEU A 152 -27.86 -11.08 -1.16
N ILE A 153 -27.39 -10.54 -0.02
CA ILE A 153 -27.47 -11.23 1.27
C ILE A 153 -28.92 -11.43 1.70
N LYS A 154 -29.79 -10.42 1.51
CA LYS A 154 -31.22 -10.55 1.81
C LYS A 154 -31.90 -11.60 0.93
N GLN A 155 -31.58 -11.62 -0.36
CA GLN A 155 -32.13 -12.58 -1.31
C GLN A 155 -31.65 -14.01 -1.04
N GLY A 156 -30.41 -14.19 -0.57
CA GLY A 156 -29.86 -15.50 -0.20
C GLY A 156 -30.43 -16.09 1.10
N ARG A 157 -31.11 -15.31 1.93
CA ARG A 157 -31.84 -15.81 3.12
C ARG A 157 -33.26 -16.28 2.81
N ALA A 158 -33.78 -15.95 1.63
CA ALA A 158 -35.16 -16.23 1.23
C ALA A 158 -35.28 -17.51 0.36
N ALA A 159 -34.17 -18.20 0.12
CA ALA A 159 -34.07 -19.45 -0.63
C ALA A 159 -33.53 -20.55 0.29
#